data_AF-A0AAU2VRK9-F1
#
_entry.id   AF-A0AAU2VRK9-F1
#
_cell.length_a   1.000
_cell.length_b   1.000
_cell.length_c   1.000
_cell.angle_alpha   90.00
_cell.angle_beta   90.00
_cell.angle_gamma   90.00
#
_symmetry.space_group_name_H-M   'P 1'
#
loop_
_entity.id
_entity.type
_entity.pdbx_description
1 polymer ?
#
loop_
_entity_poly.entity_id
_entity_poly.type
_entity_poly.pdbx_seq_one_letter_code
_entity_poly.pdbx_strand_id
1 'polypeptide(L)' 'MADGAAPDPYADPIAFGHRMQILRAKRGMSRPVVAGLLSMSPSWVKQVERP' A
#
# COMPACT_ATOMS: atom_id res chain seq x y z
N MET A 1 -0.99 -37.89 0.08
CA MET A 1 -0.47 -36.86 -0.86
C MET A 1 -0.74 -35.52 -0.21
N ALA A 2 0.30 -34.89 0.33
CA ALA A 2 0.17 -33.62 1.04
C ALA A 2 0.16 -32.50 0.01
N ASP A 3 -1.01 -31.93 -0.28
CA ASP A 3 -1.07 -30.68 -1.03
C ASP A 3 -0.96 -29.51 -0.05
N GLY A 4 0.24 -29.35 0.48
CA GLY A 4 0.64 -28.28 1.39
C GLY A 4 0.98 -27.00 0.62
N ALA A 5 0.10 -26.56 -0.28
CA ALA A 5 0.22 -25.23 -0.85
C ALA A 5 -0.13 -24.22 0.26
N ALA A 6 0.87 -23.48 0.74
CA ALA A 6 0.64 -22.36 1.64
C ALA A 6 -0.43 -21.43 1.01
N PRO A 7 -1.38 -20.89 1.79
CA PRO A 7 -2.38 -19.97 1.26
C PRO A 7 -1.67 -18.83 0.52
N ASP A 8 -2.07 -18.56 -0.72
CA ASP A 8 -1.47 -17.49 -1.53
C ASP A 8 -1.60 -16.17 -0.74
N PRO A 9 -0.49 -15.59 -0.26
CA PRO A 9 -0.51 -14.39 0.57
C PRO A 9 -0.98 -13.15 -0.21
N TYR A 10 -1.21 -13.29 -1.52
CA TYR A 10 -1.74 -12.26 -2.41
C TYR A 10 -3.16 -12.55 -2.91
N ALA A 11 -3.83 -13.61 -2.40
CA ALA A 11 -5.21 -13.94 -2.76
C ALA A 11 -6.24 -12.93 -2.25
N ASP A 12 -5.87 -12.10 -1.27
CA ASP A 12 -6.70 -10.97 -0.85
C ASP A 12 -6.61 -9.83 -1.88
N PRO A 13 -7.73 -9.42 -2.51
CA PRO A 13 -7.74 -8.37 -3.54
C PRO A 13 -7.64 -6.98 -2.87
N ILE A 14 -6.56 -6.73 -2.14
CA ILE A 14 -6.28 -5.42 -1.58
C ILE A 14 -6.06 -4.46 -2.75
N ALA A 15 -7.00 -3.53 -2.92
CA ALA A 15 -6.92 -2.47 -3.91
C ALA A 15 -5.54 -1.78 -3.83
N PHE A 16 -5.02 -1.34 -4.98
CA PHE A 16 -3.68 -0.73 -5.06
C PHE A 16 -3.47 0.38 -4.02
N GLY A 17 -4.43 1.30 -3.88
CA GLY A 17 -4.36 2.38 -2.90
C GLY A 17 -4.23 1.89 -1.46
N HIS A 18 -4.93 0.83 -1.13
CA HIS A 18 -4.90 0.23 0.21
C HIS A 18 -3.57 -0.50 0.46
N ARG A 19 -2.98 -1.16 -0.56
CA ARG A 19 -1.62 -1.71 -0.49
C ARG A 19 -0.57 -0.62 -0.27
N MET A 20 -0.69 0.49 -1.00
CA MET A 20 0.22 1.64 -0.83
C MET A 20 0.12 2.21 0.59
N GLN A 21 -1.09 2.39 1.12
CA GLN A 21 -1.30 2.86 2.48
C GLN A 21 -0.62 1.96 3.53
N ILE A 22 -0.78 0.64 3.39
CA ILE A 22 -0.17 -0.35 4.27
C ILE A 22 1.36 -0.25 4.22
N LEU A 23 1.96 -0.22 3.02
CA LEU A 23 3.41 -0.13 2.87
C LEU A 23 3.98 1.17 3.44
N ARG A 24 3.31 2.30 3.20
CA ARG A 24 3.70 3.60 3.76
C ARG A 24 3.69 3.56 5.30
N ALA A 25 2.61 3.04 5.88
CA ALA A 25 2.46 2.95 7.34
C ALA A 25 3.49 1.99 7.96
N LYS A 26 3.74 0.83 7.34
CA LYS A 26 4.77 -0.13 7.77
C LYS A 26 6.18 0.47 7.76
N ARG A 27 6.45 1.42 6.87
CA ARG A 27 7.72 2.15 6.81
C ARG A 27 7.78 3.38 7.73
N GLY A 28 6.75 3.61 8.57
CA GLY A 28 6.69 4.76 9.46
C GLY A 28 6.58 6.11 8.75
N MET A 29 6.23 6.10 7.46
CA MET A 29 6.19 7.32 6.65
C MET A 29 4.82 7.98 6.72
N SER A 30 4.80 9.31 6.85
CA SER A 30 3.56 10.09 6.72
C SER A 30 3.29 10.42 5.24
N ARG A 31 2.04 10.77 4.91
CA ARG A 31 1.67 11.20 3.54
C ARG A 31 2.52 12.40 3.05
N PRO A 32 2.78 13.44 3.88
CA PRO A 32 3.67 14.53 3.48
C PRO A 32 5.10 14.08 3.14
N VAL A 33 5.66 13.11 3.87
CA VAL A 33 7.01 12.59 3.60
C VAL A 33 7.07 11.91 2.23
N VAL A 34 6.13 11.02 1.94
CA VAL A 34 6.06 10.35 0.62
C VAL A 34 5.79 11.35 -0.50
N ALA A 35 4.90 12.30 -0.26
CA ALA A 35 4.60 13.37 -1.22
C ALA A 35 5.85 14.18 -1.56
N GLY A 36 6.66 14.56 -0.56
CA GLY A 36 7.92 15.26 -0.76
C GLY A 36 8.95 14.46 -1.57
N LEU A 37 9.07 13.15 -1.32
CA LEU A 37 9.98 12.28 -2.08
C LEU A 37 9.58 12.14 -3.56
N LEU A 38 8.28 12.21 -3.86
CA LEU A 38 7.74 12.09 -5.21
C LEU A 38 7.53 13.44 -5.90
N SER A 39 7.88 14.55 -5.24
CA SER A 39 7.56 15.92 -5.68
C SER A 39 6.07 16.14 -5.99
N MET A 40 5.20 15.40 -5.28
CA MET A 40 3.74 15.46 -5.40
C MET A 40 3.14 16.16 -4.19
N SER A 41 1.84 16.48 -4.26
CA SER A 41 1.11 17.02 -3.11
C SER A 41 0.67 15.93 -2.13
N PRO A 42 0.53 16.22 -0.82
CA PRO A 42 -0.03 15.25 0.14
C PRO A 42 -1.47 14.83 -0.19
N SER A 43 -2.24 15.70 -0.84
CA SER A 43 -3.60 15.41 -1.30
C SER A 43 -3.62 14.42 -2.47
N TRP A 44 -2.64 14.48 -3.36
CA TRP A 44 -2.43 13.47 -4.40
C TRP A 44 -2.18 12.08 -3.79
N VAL A 45 -1.29 11.98 -2.79
CA VAL A 45 -1.06 10.70 -2.09
C VAL A 45 -2.34 10.19 -1.42
N LYS A 46 -3.13 11.08 -0.81
CA LYS A 46 -4.45 10.72 -0.28
C LYS A 46 -5.40 10.20 -1.36
N GLN A 47 -5.36 10.75 -2.58
CA GLN A 47 -6.20 10.31 -3.69
C GLN A 47 -5.78 8.93 -4.20
N VAL A 48 -4.48 8.68 -4.31
CA VAL A 48 -3.94 7.37 -4.73
C VAL A 48 -4.24 6.28 -3.70
N GLU A 49 -4.27 6.62 -2.41
CA GLU A 49 -4.64 5.67 -1.34
C GLU A 49 -6.15 5.37 -1.26
N ARG A 50 -7.01 6.07 -2.01
CA ARG A 50 -8.45 5.74 -2.08
C ARG A 50 -8.67 4.53 -3.00
N PRO A 51 -9.71 3.72 -2.73
CA PRO A 51 -10.15 2.68 -3.66
C PRO A 51 -10.70 3.28 -4.96
#